data_AF-A0A2W4L095-F1
#
_entry.id   AF-A0A2W4L095-F1
#
_cell.length_a   1.000
_cell.length_b   1.000
_cell.length_c   1.000
_cell.angle_alpha   90.00
_cell.angle_beta   90.00
_cell.angle_gamma   90.00
#
_symmetry.space_group_name_H-M   'P 1'
#
loop_
_entity.id
_entity.type
_entity.pdbx_description
1 polymer ?
#
loop_
_entity_poly.entity_id
_entity_poly.type
_entity_poly.pdbx_seq_one_letter_code
_entity_poly.pdbx_strand_id
1 'polypeptide(L)'
;MTARKAGKMTVEEAGRKGGVATSTIHGRGFYEEIGQKGGAARRGQLGREGYSRLGRKGGEATSTKHGSGFYAEIGRKGGEAVSRNREHMSQIGRKGGEARAEKGAEQRARERH
;
A
#
# COMPACT_ATOMS: atom_id res chain seq x y z
N MET A 1 -51.21 -11.24 -35.18
CA MET A 1 -50.55 -11.62 -33.91
C MET A 1 -49.03 -11.66 -34.14
N THR A 2 -48.31 -10.55 -34.01
CA THR A 2 -46.85 -10.53 -34.16
C THR A 2 -46.21 -10.84 -32.81
N ALA A 3 -45.63 -12.04 -32.70
CA ALA A 3 -44.89 -12.45 -31.50
C ALA A 3 -43.65 -11.57 -31.33
N ARG A 4 -43.60 -10.78 -30.26
CA ARG A 4 -42.38 -10.05 -29.84
C ARG A 4 -41.29 -11.09 -29.55
N LYS A 5 -40.29 -11.16 -30.43
CA LYS A 5 -39.07 -11.93 -30.22
C LYS A 5 -38.34 -11.30 -29.03
N ALA A 6 -38.38 -11.94 -27.86
CA ALA A 6 -37.63 -11.49 -26.70
C ALA A 6 -36.14 -11.44 -27.06
N GLY A 7 -35.55 -10.25 -27.05
CA GLY A 7 -34.12 -10.07 -27.31
C GLY A 7 -33.31 -10.85 -26.26
N LYS A 8 -32.31 -11.62 -26.71
CA LYS A 8 -31.38 -12.31 -25.81
C LYS A 8 -30.65 -11.26 -24.99
N MET A 9 -30.73 -11.35 -23.66
CA MET A 9 -30.02 -10.45 -22.74
C MET A 9 -28.51 -10.51 -22.96
N THR A 10 -27.81 -9.38 -22.90
CA THR A 10 -26.34 -9.38 -23.00
C THR A 10 -25.69 -9.84 -21.70
N VAL A 11 -24.43 -10.29 -21.77
CA VAL A 11 -23.66 -10.70 -20.58
C VAL A 11 -23.47 -9.54 -19.60
N GLU A 12 -23.24 -8.34 -20.13
CA GLU A 12 -23.12 -7.12 -19.33
C GLU A 12 -24.43 -6.76 -18.62
N GLU A 13 -25.55 -6.85 -19.33
CA GLU A 13 -26.88 -6.63 -18.75
C GLU A 13 -27.21 -7.65 -17.65
N ALA A 14 -26.86 -8.91 -17.87
CA ALA A 14 -27.02 -9.97 -16.88
C ALA A 14 -26.15 -9.71 -15.64
N GLY A 15 -24.89 -9.33 -15.83
CA GLY A 15 -23.97 -8.99 -14.74
C GLY A 15 -24.45 -7.79 -13.93
N ARG A 16 -24.90 -6.72 -14.60
CA ARG A 16 -25.48 -5.55 -13.95
C ARG A 16 -26.73 -5.92 -13.14
N LYS A 17 -27.66 -6.69 -13.73
CA LYS A 17 -28.89 -7.13 -13.04
C LYS A 17 -28.58 -7.99 -11.82
N GLY A 18 -27.62 -8.92 -11.93
CA GLY A 18 -27.17 -9.73 -10.80
C GLY A 18 -26.53 -8.91 -9.69
N GLY A 19 -25.70 -7.93 -10.04
CA GLY A 19 -25.08 -7.01 -9.08
C GLY A 19 -26.10 -6.17 -8.33
N VAL A 20 -27.08 -5.60 -9.05
CA VAL A 20 -28.19 -4.83 -8.44
C VAL A 20 -29.00 -5.73 -7.50
N ALA A 21 -29.41 -6.91 -7.94
CA ALA A 21 -30.16 -7.85 -7.11
C ALA A 21 -29.37 -8.27 -5.85
N THR A 22 -28.05 -8.48 -5.97
CA THR A 22 -27.18 -8.80 -4.84
C THR A 22 -27.12 -7.62 -3.86
N SER A 23 -26.99 -6.39 -4.36
CA SER A 23 -26.90 -5.18 -3.51
C SER A 23 -28.21 -4.83 -2.79
N THR A 24 -29.36 -5.24 -3.33
CA THR A 24 -30.66 -5.03 -2.66
C THR A 24 -30.93 -6.07 -1.58
N ILE A 25 -30.39 -7.29 -1.74
CA ILE A 25 -30.56 -8.39 -0.77
C ILE A 25 -29.57 -8.28 0.39
N HIS A 26 -28.36 -7.81 0.13
CA HIS A 26 -27.26 -7.86 1.10
C HIS A 26 -26.87 -6.48 1.63
N GLY A 27 -26.77 -6.38 2.96
CA GLY A 27 -26.29 -5.18 3.65
C GLY A 27 -24.77 -5.12 3.81
N ARG A 28 -24.30 -4.09 4.54
CA ARG A 28 -22.88 -3.82 4.80
C ARG A 28 -22.09 -5.05 5.29
N GLY A 29 -22.64 -5.81 6.25
CA GLY A 29 -21.95 -6.95 6.84
C GLY A 29 -21.57 -8.04 5.84
N PHE A 30 -22.40 -8.27 4.82
CA PHE A 30 -22.08 -9.22 3.74
C PHE A 30 -20.83 -8.80 2.96
N TYR A 31 -20.75 -7.52 2.58
CA TYR A 31 -19.61 -7.00 1.82
C TYR A 31 -18.32 -6.97 2.66
N GLU A 32 -18.44 -6.70 3.96
CA GLU A 32 -17.33 -6.80 4.90
C GLU A 32 -16.82 -8.24 5.01
N GLU A 33 -17.71 -9.21 5.16
CA GLU A 33 -17.34 -10.63 5.26
C GLU A 33 -16.63 -11.13 3.99
N ILE A 34 -17.20 -10.86 2.80
CA ILE A 34 -16.56 -11.28 1.54
C ILE A 34 -15.24 -10.54 1.30
N GLY A 35 -15.13 -9.27 1.74
CA GLY A 35 -13.91 -8.50 1.69
C GLY A 35 -12.81 -9.08 2.59
N GLN A 36 -13.16 -9.46 3.82
CA GLN A 36 -12.24 -10.14 4.74
C GLN A 36 -11.77 -11.49 4.19
N LYS A 37 -12.71 -12.32 3.69
CA LYS A 37 -12.38 -13.61 3.06
C LYS A 37 -11.44 -13.44 1.87
N GLY A 38 -11.75 -12.50 0.97
CA GLY A 38 -10.90 -12.18 -0.18
C GLY A 38 -9.52 -11.69 0.22
N GLY A 39 -9.44 -10.81 1.22
CA GLY A 39 -8.18 -10.31 1.76
C GLY A 39 -7.31 -11.41 2.38
N ALA A 40 -7.91 -12.29 3.18
CA ALA A 40 -7.22 -13.42 3.79
C ALA A 40 -6.69 -14.41 2.74
N ALA A 41 -7.51 -14.76 1.74
CA ALA A 41 -7.11 -15.60 0.63
C ALA A 41 -5.95 -14.96 -0.15
N ARG A 42 -6.05 -13.66 -0.45
CA ARG A 42 -4.99 -12.92 -1.16
C ARG A 42 -3.70 -12.86 -0.37
N ARG A 43 -3.78 -12.70 0.95
CA ARG A 43 -2.62 -12.73 1.85
C ARG A 43 -1.91 -14.08 1.81
N GLY A 44 -2.67 -15.18 1.82
CA GLY A 44 -2.12 -16.54 1.67
C GLY A 44 -1.42 -16.75 0.33
N GLN A 45 -2.04 -16.30 -0.77
CA GLN A 45 -1.48 -16.44 -2.12
C GLN A 45 -0.20 -15.63 -2.35
N LEU A 46 -0.16 -14.39 -1.86
CA LEU A 46 0.97 -13.48 -2.10
C LEU A 46 2.12 -13.67 -1.11
N GLY A 47 1.79 -13.99 0.14
CA GLY A 47 2.77 -14.02 1.22
C GLY A 47 3.53 -12.70 1.38
N ARG A 48 4.66 -12.75 2.10
CA ARG A 48 5.51 -11.58 2.36
C ARG A 48 6.08 -11.00 1.06
N GLU A 49 6.65 -11.85 0.21
CA GLU A 49 7.33 -11.42 -1.02
C GLU A 49 6.38 -10.75 -2.01
N GLY A 50 5.16 -11.29 -2.17
CA GLY A 50 4.15 -10.70 -3.03
C GLY A 50 3.77 -9.27 -2.60
N TYR A 51 3.57 -9.05 -1.30
CA TYR A 51 3.33 -7.70 -0.78
C TYR A 51 4.56 -6.79 -0.86
N SER A 52 5.77 -7.31 -0.63
CA SER A 52 7.00 -6.52 -0.84
C SER A 52 7.13 -6.06 -2.29
N ARG A 53 6.82 -6.93 -3.26
CA ARG A 53 6.80 -6.57 -4.68
C ARG A 53 5.72 -5.55 -5.01
N LEU A 54 4.52 -5.69 -4.44
CA LEU A 54 3.43 -4.71 -4.62
C LEU A 54 3.80 -3.35 -4.04
N GLY A 55 4.40 -3.31 -2.85
CA GLY A 55 4.90 -2.09 -2.22
C GLY A 55 5.97 -1.40 -3.08
N ARG A 56 6.94 -2.18 -3.59
CA ARG A 56 7.96 -1.66 -4.49
C ARG A 56 7.35 -1.08 -5.77
N LYS A 57 6.44 -1.81 -6.42
CA LYS A 57 5.75 -1.35 -7.63
C LYS A 57 4.95 -0.05 -7.37
N GLY A 58 4.31 0.07 -6.21
CA GLY A 58 3.64 1.29 -5.78
C GLY A 58 4.61 2.46 -5.63
N GLY A 59 5.73 2.24 -4.95
CA GLY A 59 6.79 3.24 -4.79
C GLY A 59 7.41 3.69 -6.11
N GLU A 60 7.70 2.75 -7.01
CA GLU A 60 8.18 3.03 -8.37
C GLU A 60 7.18 3.91 -9.12
N ALA A 61 5.89 3.53 -9.14
CA ALA A 61 4.85 4.31 -9.81
C ALA A 61 4.70 5.73 -9.24
N THR A 62 4.85 5.91 -7.93
CA THR A 62 4.87 7.23 -7.29
C THR A 62 6.12 8.02 -7.69
N SER A 63 7.30 7.40 -7.66
CA SER A 63 8.56 8.06 -8.03
C SER A 63 8.61 8.54 -9.48
N THR A 64 8.03 7.80 -10.43
CA THR A 64 7.94 8.23 -11.82
C THR A 64 7.03 9.43 -12.01
N LYS A 65 5.99 9.57 -11.18
CA LYS A 65 4.99 10.65 -11.30
C LYS A 65 5.39 11.94 -10.60
N HIS A 66 6.28 11.87 -9.61
CA HIS A 66 6.54 12.98 -8.70
C HIS A 66 8.02 13.39 -8.71
N GLY A 67 8.26 14.71 -8.82
CA GLY A 67 9.59 15.30 -8.73
C GLY A 67 10.09 15.51 -7.29
N SER A 68 11.26 16.12 -7.16
CA SER A 68 11.94 16.34 -5.87
C SER A 68 11.13 17.14 -4.84
N GLY A 69 10.34 18.13 -5.29
CA GLY A 69 9.50 18.95 -4.40
C GLY A 69 8.46 18.14 -3.60
N PHE A 70 7.88 17.11 -4.22
CA PHE A 70 6.95 16.20 -3.56
C PHE A 70 7.63 15.45 -2.40
N TYR A 71 8.83 14.92 -2.65
CA TYR A 71 9.60 14.19 -1.64
C TYR A 71 10.08 15.11 -0.50
N ALA A 72 10.44 16.35 -0.82
CA ALA A 72 10.78 17.36 0.18
C ALA A 72 9.58 17.69 1.09
N GLU A 73 8.39 17.85 0.51
CA GLU A 73 7.18 18.15 1.27
C GLU A 73 6.78 16.99 2.20
N ILE A 74 6.76 15.75 1.72
CA ILE A 74 6.44 14.59 2.57
C ILE A 74 7.50 14.39 3.66
N GLY A 75 8.78 14.65 3.35
CA GLY A 75 9.85 14.62 4.33
C GLY A 75 9.67 15.67 5.42
N ARG A 76 9.30 16.90 5.05
CA ARG A 76 8.97 17.98 6.00
C ARG A 76 7.80 17.60 6.89
N LYS A 77 6.68 17.13 6.32
CA LYS A 77 5.49 16.69 7.09
C LYS A 77 5.83 15.56 8.06
N GLY A 78 6.63 14.59 7.62
CA GLY A 78 7.12 13.51 8.49
C GLY A 78 7.97 14.04 9.63
N GLY A 79 8.90 14.96 9.34
CA GLY A 79 9.71 15.63 10.35
C GLY A 79 8.88 16.40 11.37
N GLU A 80 7.89 17.18 10.93
CA GLU A 80 6.96 17.93 11.79
C GLU A 80 6.11 17.04 12.70
N ALA A 81 5.72 15.85 12.24
CA ALA A 81 4.98 14.89 13.04
C ALA A 81 5.83 14.32 14.19
N VAL A 82 7.12 14.10 13.95
CA VAL A 82 8.03 13.45 14.90
C VAL A 82 8.74 14.48 15.81
N SER A 83 8.98 15.70 15.33
CA SER A 83 9.79 16.73 16.02
C SER A 83 9.22 17.24 17.34
N ARG A 84 7.94 16.95 17.61
CA ARG A 84 7.27 17.32 18.87
C ARG A 84 7.77 16.51 20.06
N ASN A 85 8.44 15.38 19.85
CA ASN A 85 9.02 14.57 20.91
C ASN A 85 10.55 14.77 21.00
N ARG A 86 10.97 15.63 21.94
CA ARG A 86 12.39 15.97 22.17
C ARG A 86 13.22 14.77 22.58
N GLU A 87 12.69 13.87 23.40
CA GLU A 87 13.39 12.66 23.84
C GLU A 87 13.64 11.71 22.66
N HIS A 88 12.61 11.47 21.85
CA HIS A 88 12.71 10.65 20.65
C HIS A 88 13.72 11.23 19.64
N MET A 89 13.73 12.55 19.45
CA MET A 89 14.72 13.22 18.59
C MET A 89 16.14 13.06 19.11
N SER A 90 16.35 13.20 20.43
CA SER A 90 17.65 12.98 21.06
C SER A 90 18.14 11.53 20.86
N GLN A 91 17.25 10.55 21.02
CA GLN A 91 17.57 9.13 20.81
C GLN A 91 17.94 8.83 19.34
N ILE A 92 17.20 9.37 18.36
CA ILE A 92 17.53 9.21 16.94
C ILE A 92 18.87 9.88 16.62
N GLY A 93 19.11 11.09 17.14
CA GLY A 93 20.37 11.81 16.95
C GLY A 93 21.56 11.02 17.49
N ARG A 94 21.45 10.47 18.71
CA ARG A 94 22.49 9.63 19.31
C ARG A 94 22.76 8.38 18.47
N LYS A 95 21.72 7.62 18.11
CA LYS A 95 21.86 6.43 17.24
C LYS A 95 22.49 6.75 15.89
N GLY A 96 22.14 7.90 15.29
CA GLY A 96 22.72 8.35 14.03
C GLY A 96 24.21 8.67 14.15
N GLY A 97 24.62 9.28 15.26
CA GLY A 97 26.03 9.54 15.58
C GLY A 97 26.83 8.25 15.79
N GLU A 98 26.30 7.33 16.60
CA GLU A 98 26.91 6.01 16.86
C GLU A 98 27.11 5.23 15.56
N ALA A 99 26.09 5.14 14.71
CA ALA A 99 26.19 4.43 13.43
C ALA A 99 27.24 5.03 12.47
N ARG A 100 27.43 6.36 12.48
CA ARG A 100 28.49 7.02 11.69
C ARG A 100 29.87 6.71 12.27
N ALA A 101 30.01 6.72 13.59
CA ALA A 101 31.25 6.41 14.26
C ALA A 101 31.68 4.95 14.02
N GLU A 102 30.73 4.01 14.09
CA GLU A 102 30.93 2.59 13.81
C GLU A 102 31.40 2.35 12.37
N LYS A 103 30.68 2.91 11.37
CA LYS A 103 31.10 2.82 9.97
C LYS A 103 32.48 3.41 9.72
N GLY A 104 32.79 4.55 10.35
CA GLY A 104 34.10 5.17 10.24
C GLY A 104 35.20 4.33 10.90
N ALA A 105 34.92 3.65 12.01
CA ALA A 105 35.85 2.74 12.65
C ALA A 105 36.10 1.49 11.77
N GLU A 106 35.05 0.92 11.20
CA GLU A 106 35.11 -0.25 10.31
C GLU A 106 35.89 0.06 9.02
N GLN A 107 35.64 1.21 8.40
CA GLN A 107 36.36 1.64 7.20
C GLN A 107 37.85 1.84 7.48
N ARG A 108 38.20 2.52 8.58
CA ARG A 108 39.59 2.69 9.00
C ARG A 108 40.28 1.37 9.37
N ALA A 109 39.54 0.37 9.84
CA ALA A 109 40.07 -0.96 10.11
C ALA A 109 40.34 -1.74 8.81
N ARG A 110 39.48 -1.59 7.79
CA ARG A 110 39.65 -2.20 6.45
C ARG A 110 40.81 -1.60 5.67
N GLU A 111 41.09 -0.31 5.85
CA GLU A 111 42.21 0.40 5.20
C GLU A 111 43.58 0.14 5.88
N ARG A 112 43.61 -0.58 7.00
CA ARG A 112 44.82 -0.91 7.77
C ARG A 112 45.34 -2.34 7.56
N HIS A 113 44.69 -3.12 6.70
CA HIS A 113 45.09 -4.46 6.28
C HIS A 113 45.33 -4.50 4.77
#